data_AF-A0A6I2GPU3-F1
#
_entry.id   AF-A0A6I2GPU3-F1
#
_cell.length_a   1.000
_cell.length_b   1.000
_cell.length_c   1.000
_cell.angle_alpha   90.00
_cell.angle_beta   90.00
_cell.angle_gamma   90.00
#
_symmetry.space_group_name_H-M   'P 1'
#
loop_
_entity.id
_entity.type
_entity.pdbx_description
1 polymer ?
#
loop_
_entity_poly.entity_id
_entity_poly.type
_entity_poly.pdbx_seq_one_letter_code
_entity_poly.pdbx_strand_id
1 'polypeptide(L)'
;MSGSFGLGAPLPTLLGIRAGHKVSVINPPPGFVHRLNPLPDGVEFLVTAQAGLDVILFFTRDARELVERLPALSRAMAVTGGIWVCWPADATGRPPVSEDLVRQAALEIGLVDNKIAHLDATWTGLRLVWRPKGRLEKPERPKERPKDVPTAQAGPAGGGPGPGRAAGVGAGAQRGEQNPPSGFTGSAQAWKSPFVFGLL
;
A
#
# COMPACT_ATOMS: atom_id res chain seq x y z
N MET A 1 -2.78 6.03 -15.63
CA MET A 1 -1.62 5.34 -15.06
C MET A 1 -2.13 4.10 -14.34
N SER A 2 -2.35 3.02 -15.07
CA SER A 2 -2.86 1.76 -14.52
C SER A 2 -1.69 0.95 -13.99
N GLY A 3 -1.54 0.88 -12.67
CA GLY A 3 -0.53 0.06 -12.02
C GLY A 3 -0.89 -1.41 -12.15
N SER A 4 -0.30 -2.08 -13.12
CA SER A 4 -0.27 -3.54 -13.21
C SER A 4 0.51 -4.09 -12.00
N PHE A 5 -0.18 -4.72 -11.06
CA PHE A 5 0.45 -5.52 -10.01
C PHE A 5 0.85 -6.87 -10.63
N GLY A 6 1.89 -6.85 -11.46
CA GLY A 6 2.47 -8.03 -12.10
C GLY A 6 3.35 -8.82 -11.14
N LEU A 7 3.35 -10.15 -11.31
CA LEU A 7 4.10 -11.21 -10.62
C LEU A 7 5.65 -11.09 -10.67
N GLY A 8 6.23 -9.90 -10.45
CA GLY A 8 7.68 -9.68 -10.51
C GLY A 8 8.18 -8.39 -9.87
N ALA A 9 7.35 -7.69 -9.08
CA ALA A 9 7.79 -6.50 -8.37
C ALA A 9 8.85 -6.87 -7.30
N PRO A 10 9.93 -6.07 -7.14
CA PRO A 10 10.90 -6.28 -6.08
C PRO A 10 10.22 -6.37 -4.70
N LEU A 11 10.73 -7.26 -3.85
CA LEU A 11 10.18 -7.51 -2.51
C LEU A 11 9.98 -6.21 -1.68
N PRO A 12 10.88 -5.19 -1.72
CA PRO A 12 10.64 -3.92 -1.06
C PRO A 12 9.37 -3.20 -1.52
N THR A 13 9.10 -3.22 -2.83
CA THR A 13 7.89 -2.62 -3.41
C THR A 13 6.64 -3.36 -2.97
N LEU A 14 6.69 -4.70 -2.91
CA LEU A 14 5.59 -5.52 -2.41
C LEU A 14 5.23 -5.15 -0.96
N LEU A 15 6.26 -4.96 -0.13
CA LEU A 15 6.17 -4.59 1.29
C LEU A 15 5.82 -3.11 1.52
N GLY A 16 5.83 -2.29 0.47
CA GLY A 16 5.56 -0.85 0.56
C GLY A 16 6.70 -0.04 1.17
N ILE A 17 7.93 -0.55 1.11
CA ILE A 17 9.15 0.18 1.48
C ILE A 17 9.43 1.21 0.39
N ARG A 18 9.64 2.47 0.79
CA ARG A 18 9.98 3.59 -0.11
C ARG A 18 11.23 4.30 0.37
N ALA A 19 11.73 5.21 -0.46
CA ALA A 19 12.88 6.04 -0.11
C ALA A 19 12.64 6.80 1.20
N GLY A 20 13.68 6.91 2.03
CA GLY A 20 13.61 7.58 3.34
C GLY A 20 12.85 6.83 4.43
N HIS A 21 12.32 5.63 4.16
CA HIS A 21 11.55 4.88 5.16
C HIS A 21 12.44 4.34 6.28
N LYS A 22 11.91 4.39 7.49
CA LYS A 22 12.43 3.70 8.67
C LYS A 22 11.83 2.30 8.77
N VAL A 23 12.69 1.28 8.64
CA VAL A 23 12.28 -0.12 8.58
C VAL A 23 12.81 -0.90 9.77
N SER A 24 11.97 -1.64 10.47
CA SER A 24 12.41 -2.64 11.47
C SER A 24 12.06 -4.04 11.00
N VAL A 25 12.98 -4.98 11.18
CA VAL A 25 12.79 -6.40 10.85
C VAL A 25 13.05 -7.24 12.09
N ILE A 26 12.01 -7.90 12.59
CA ILE A 26 12.00 -8.61 13.88
C ILE A 26 11.93 -10.10 13.61
N ASN A 27 12.87 -10.85 14.19
CA ASN A 27 13.05 -12.30 14.00
C ASN A 27 13.10 -12.76 12.52
N PRO A 28 13.83 -12.08 11.61
CA PRO A 28 13.84 -12.47 10.20
C PRO A 28 14.31 -13.91 10.00
N PRO A 29 13.74 -14.65 9.04
CA PRO A 29 14.33 -15.92 8.63
C PRO A 29 15.73 -15.67 8.03
N PRO A 30 16.64 -16.65 8.10
CA PRO A 30 18.00 -16.50 7.58
C PRO A 30 18.01 -15.98 6.14
N GLY A 31 18.82 -14.95 5.89
CA GLY A 31 18.97 -14.35 4.57
C GLY A 31 17.83 -13.43 4.12
N PHE A 32 16.74 -13.27 4.89
CA PHE A 32 15.61 -12.41 4.48
C PHE A 32 16.04 -10.97 4.21
N VAL A 33 16.84 -10.38 5.11
CA VAL A 33 17.28 -8.98 4.99
C VAL A 33 18.07 -8.77 3.70
N HIS A 34 18.88 -9.73 3.27
CA HIS A 34 19.60 -9.64 1.99
C HIS A 34 18.67 -9.64 0.78
N ARG A 35 17.51 -10.31 0.85
CA ARG A 35 16.50 -10.31 -0.22
C ARG A 35 15.73 -9.00 -0.35
N LEU A 36 15.84 -8.10 0.62
CA LEU A 36 15.32 -6.75 0.50
C LEU A 36 16.18 -5.88 -0.43
N ASN A 37 17.36 -6.34 -0.87
CA ASN A 37 18.18 -5.61 -1.81
C ASN A 37 17.69 -5.78 -3.27
N PRO A 38 17.78 -4.73 -4.10
CA PRO A 38 18.20 -3.38 -3.76
C PRO A 38 17.13 -2.61 -2.99
N LEU A 39 17.55 -1.85 -1.97
CA LEU A 39 16.66 -0.97 -1.22
C LEU A 39 16.55 0.40 -1.90
N PRO A 40 15.38 1.06 -1.81
CA PRO A 40 15.25 2.46 -2.17
C PRO A 40 16.23 3.36 -1.39
N ASP A 41 16.58 4.50 -1.98
CA ASP A 41 17.54 5.45 -1.40
C ASP A 41 17.09 5.95 -0.02
N GLY A 42 18.03 6.03 0.93
CA GLY A 42 17.78 6.57 2.26
C GLY A 42 16.90 5.70 3.17
N VAL A 43 16.67 4.42 2.84
CA VAL A 43 16.05 3.49 3.79
C VAL A 43 17.00 3.22 4.96
N GLU A 44 16.47 3.35 6.18
CA GLU A 44 17.19 3.10 7.42
C GLU A 44 16.63 1.87 8.12
N PHE A 45 17.50 0.91 8.48
CA PHE A 45 17.11 -0.18 9.36
C PHE A 45 17.29 0.21 10.82
N LEU A 46 16.21 0.19 11.58
CA LEU A 46 16.18 0.60 12.98
C LEU A 46 15.70 -0.55 13.85
N VAL A 47 16.18 -0.58 15.09
CA VAL A 47 15.65 -1.46 16.13
C VAL A 47 14.32 -0.92 16.65
N THR A 48 13.42 -1.83 17.01
CA THR A 48 12.04 -1.52 17.41
C THR A 48 11.90 -0.64 18.67
N ALA A 49 12.99 -0.41 19.41
CA ALA A 49 13.03 0.53 20.53
C ALA A 49 12.77 2.00 20.11
N GLN A 50 12.85 2.30 18.81
CA GLN A 50 12.60 3.63 18.27
C GLN A 50 11.16 3.78 17.74
N ALA A 51 10.56 4.93 18.00
CA ALA A 51 9.23 5.28 17.49
C ALA A 51 9.29 5.91 16.09
N GLY A 52 8.18 5.85 15.37
CA GLY A 52 8.05 6.42 14.02
C GLY A 52 8.55 5.51 12.91
N LEU A 53 8.39 4.19 13.06
CA LEU A 53 8.75 3.21 12.04
C LEU A 53 7.68 3.18 10.93
N ASP A 54 8.11 3.37 9.68
CA ASP A 54 7.21 3.36 8.53
C ASP A 54 6.81 1.93 8.13
N VAL A 55 7.73 0.98 8.27
CA VAL A 55 7.50 -0.44 7.97
C VAL A 55 8.10 -1.29 9.08
N ILE A 56 7.28 -2.11 9.71
CA ILE A 56 7.74 -3.13 10.67
C ILE A 56 7.44 -4.50 10.06
N LEU A 57 8.46 -5.33 9.89
CA LEU A 57 8.31 -6.73 9.49
C LEU A 57 8.48 -7.60 10.72
N PHE A 58 7.42 -8.22 11.20
CA PHE A 58 7.44 -9.06 12.39
C PHE A 58 7.18 -10.51 12.02
N PHE A 59 8.23 -11.33 12.10
CA PHE A 59 8.15 -12.76 11.84
C PHE A 59 7.92 -13.52 13.14
N THR A 60 6.88 -14.35 13.16
CA THR A 60 6.61 -15.20 14.32
C THR A 60 5.96 -16.51 13.92
N ARG A 61 6.24 -17.54 14.73
CA ARG A 61 5.59 -18.86 14.67
C ARG A 61 4.76 -19.12 15.91
N ASP A 62 4.70 -18.17 16.84
CA ASP A 62 4.07 -18.35 18.15
C ASP A 62 2.88 -17.39 18.28
N ALA A 63 1.70 -17.96 18.50
CA ALA A 63 0.46 -17.22 18.75
C ALA A 63 0.56 -16.31 19.97
N ARG A 64 1.25 -16.76 21.02
CA ARG A 64 1.43 -15.99 22.25
C ARG A 64 2.36 -14.81 22.02
N GLU A 65 3.48 -15.03 21.34
CA GLU A 65 4.41 -13.94 20.99
C GLU A 65 3.70 -12.87 20.16
N LEU A 66 2.85 -13.29 19.22
CA LEU A 66 2.05 -12.36 18.42
C LEU A 66 1.19 -11.45 19.30
N VAL A 67 0.38 -12.03 20.18
CA VAL A 67 -0.55 -11.27 21.03
C VAL A 67 0.20 -10.37 22.02
N GLU A 68 1.32 -10.84 22.58
CA GLU A 68 2.10 -10.05 23.54
C GLU A 68 2.87 -8.89 22.89
N ARG A 69 3.42 -9.09 21.68
CA ARG A 69 4.28 -8.09 21.04
C ARG A 69 3.53 -7.07 20.20
N LEU A 70 2.45 -7.47 19.53
CA LEU A 70 1.75 -6.61 18.59
C LEU A 70 1.34 -5.24 19.17
N PRO A 71 0.88 -5.13 20.44
CA PRO A 71 0.59 -3.82 21.06
C PRO A 71 1.81 -2.91 21.22
N ALA A 72 3.01 -3.47 21.45
CA ALA A 72 4.23 -2.68 21.52
C ALA A 72 4.68 -2.22 20.13
N LEU A 73 4.56 -3.11 19.13
CA LEU A 73 4.87 -2.78 17.74
C LEU A 73 3.97 -1.65 17.21
N SER A 74 2.68 -1.67 17.54
CA SER A 74 1.75 -0.62 17.11
C SER A 74 2.10 0.76 17.68
N ARG A 75 2.66 0.83 18.89
CA ARG A 75 3.14 2.09 19.50
C ARG A 75 4.42 2.62 18.84
N ALA A 76 5.28 1.73 18.35
CA ALA A 76 6.51 2.11 17.64
C ALA A 76 6.23 2.52 16.17
N MET A 77 5.11 2.07 15.60
CA MET A 77 4.72 2.35 14.22
C MET A 77 4.34 3.83 14.01
N ALA A 78 4.79 4.43 12.92
CA ALA A 78 4.34 5.74 12.48
C ALA A 78 2.82 5.75 12.18
N VAL A 79 2.18 6.92 12.27
CA VAL A 79 0.73 7.07 12.01
C VAL A 79 0.35 6.60 10.59
N THR A 80 1.21 6.86 9.61
CA THR A 80 1.05 6.43 8.21
C THR A 80 1.77 5.12 7.88
N GLY A 81 2.40 4.50 8.89
CA GLY A 81 3.19 3.28 8.76
C GLY A 81 2.34 2.02 8.63
N GLY A 82 3.01 0.87 8.60
CA GLY A 82 2.34 -0.43 8.63
C GLY A 82 3.20 -1.53 9.25
N ILE A 83 2.55 -2.47 9.92
CA ILE A 83 3.17 -3.70 10.43
C ILE A 83 2.79 -4.84 9.49
N TRP A 84 3.79 -5.55 8.97
CA TRP A 84 3.61 -6.85 8.35
C TRP A 84 3.83 -7.93 9.40
N VAL A 85 2.75 -8.61 9.79
CA VAL A 85 2.86 -9.83 10.60
C VAL A 85 3.07 -10.98 9.64
N CYS A 86 4.17 -11.71 9.82
CA CYS A 86 4.63 -12.76 8.91
C CYS A 86 4.67 -14.10 9.63
N TRP A 87 3.97 -15.10 9.08
CA TRP A 87 3.91 -16.45 9.65
C TRP A 87 4.12 -17.50 8.54
N PRO A 88 4.62 -18.70 8.87
CA PRO A 88 4.78 -19.76 7.89
C PRO A 88 3.41 -20.30 7.45
N ALA A 89 3.20 -20.42 6.14
CA ALA A 89 1.99 -21.03 5.58
C ALA A 89 2.02 -22.56 5.68
N ASP A 90 3.21 -23.14 5.83
CA ASP A 90 3.52 -24.57 5.76
C ASP A 90 3.96 -25.13 7.12
N ALA A 91 3.06 -25.11 8.11
CA ALA A 91 3.20 -26.02 9.24
C ALA A 91 2.46 -27.32 8.90
N THR A 92 3.11 -28.48 9.00
CA THR A 92 2.41 -29.77 8.92
C THR A 92 1.33 -29.82 10.01
N GLY A 93 0.05 -29.67 9.63
CA GLY A 93 -1.08 -29.55 10.55
C GLY A 93 -1.67 -28.14 10.61
N ARG A 94 -2.37 -27.80 11.70
CA ARG A 94 -2.91 -26.45 11.90
C ARG A 94 -1.78 -25.51 12.36
N PRO A 95 -1.41 -24.47 11.59
CA PRO A 95 -0.38 -23.55 12.04
C PRO A 95 -0.85 -22.82 13.31
N PRO A 96 0.05 -22.60 14.28
CA PRO A 96 -0.28 -21.89 15.52
C PRO A 96 -0.71 -20.45 15.26
N VAL A 97 -0.14 -19.81 14.23
CA VAL A 97 -0.52 -18.47 13.77
C VAL A 97 -1.30 -18.59 12.47
N SER A 98 -2.50 -18.02 12.43
CA SER A 98 -3.37 -17.96 11.25
C SER A 98 -3.73 -16.52 10.90
N GLU A 99 -4.19 -16.30 9.66
CA GLU A 99 -4.71 -14.98 9.22
C GLU A 99 -5.80 -14.45 10.16
N ASP A 100 -6.73 -15.33 10.56
CA ASP A 100 -7.83 -14.97 11.47
C ASP A 100 -7.32 -14.54 12.84
N LEU A 101 -6.33 -15.23 13.39
CA LEU A 101 -5.71 -14.85 14.67
C LEU A 101 -5.05 -13.46 14.56
N VAL A 102 -4.31 -13.22 13.47
CA VAL A 102 -3.65 -11.93 13.22
C VAL A 102 -4.69 -10.81 13.12
N ARG A 103 -5.81 -11.05 12.40
CA ARG A 103 -6.91 -10.08 12.30
C ARG A 103 -7.56 -9.81 13.64
N GLN A 104 -7.85 -10.84 14.43
CA GLN A 104 -8.44 -10.68 15.76
C GLN A 104 -7.53 -9.84 16.67
N ALA A 105 -6.25 -10.22 16.78
CA ALA A 105 -5.28 -9.48 17.58
C ALA A 105 -5.12 -8.01 17.11
N ALA A 106 -5.15 -7.77 15.79
CA ALA A 106 -5.09 -6.43 15.23
C ALA A 106 -6.31 -5.57 15.59
N LEU A 107 -7.52 -6.14 15.51
CA LEU A 107 -8.76 -5.43 15.80
C LEU A 107 -8.87 -5.01 17.26
N GLU A 108 -8.40 -5.86 18.19
CA GLU A 108 -8.38 -5.56 19.64
C GLU A 108 -7.59 -4.29 19.97
N ILE A 109 -6.55 -3.99 19.17
CA ILE A 109 -5.71 -2.79 19.34
C ILE A 109 -6.02 -1.67 18.33
N GLY A 110 -7.12 -1.78 17.59
CA GLY A 110 -7.59 -0.74 16.66
C GLY A 110 -6.87 -0.68 15.31
N LEU A 111 -6.08 -1.69 14.97
CA LEU A 111 -5.51 -1.86 13.63
C LEU A 111 -6.51 -2.59 12.71
N VAL A 112 -6.32 -2.42 11.41
CA VAL A 112 -7.07 -3.13 10.37
C VAL A 112 -6.10 -3.66 9.32
N ASP A 113 -6.43 -4.80 8.72
CA ASP A 113 -5.67 -5.31 7.59
C ASP A 113 -6.03 -4.58 6.29
N ASN A 114 -5.05 -4.43 5.41
CA ASN A 114 -5.27 -3.85 4.07
C ASN A 114 -4.68 -4.66 2.92
N LYS A 115 -3.72 -5.54 3.20
CA LYS A 115 -3.02 -6.30 2.17
C LYS A 115 -2.48 -7.59 2.76
N ILE A 116 -2.58 -8.67 2.00
CA ILE A 116 -1.90 -9.94 2.26
C ILE A 116 -0.91 -10.19 1.12
N ALA A 117 0.22 -10.83 1.40
CA ALA A 117 1.21 -11.20 0.39
C ALA A 117 2.05 -12.40 0.82
N HIS A 118 2.43 -13.25 -0.13
CA HIS A 118 3.48 -14.25 0.07
C HIS A 118 4.85 -13.60 -0.09
N LEU A 119 5.71 -13.74 0.90
CA LEU A 119 7.06 -13.16 0.91
C LEU A 119 8.09 -14.10 0.28
N ASP A 120 7.86 -15.40 0.41
CA ASP A 120 8.56 -16.49 -0.28
C ASP A 120 7.67 -17.75 -0.25
N ALA A 121 8.25 -18.93 -0.51
CA ALA A 121 7.53 -20.20 -0.50
C ALA A 121 7.03 -20.63 0.90
N THR A 122 7.60 -20.06 1.96
CA THR A 122 7.33 -20.45 3.35
C THR A 122 6.50 -19.39 4.06
N TRP A 123 6.83 -18.11 3.90
CA TRP A 123 6.27 -17.03 4.71
C TRP A 123 5.17 -16.27 3.99
N THR A 124 4.02 -16.17 4.66
CA THR A 124 2.94 -15.26 4.29
C THR A 124 2.92 -14.08 5.25
N GLY A 125 2.60 -12.89 4.75
CA GLY A 125 2.50 -11.67 5.53
C GLY A 125 1.15 -10.98 5.36
N LEU A 126 0.59 -10.50 6.48
CA LEU A 126 -0.57 -9.60 6.50
C LEU A 126 -0.15 -8.22 6.98
N ARG A 127 -0.48 -7.21 6.20
CA ARG A 127 -0.20 -5.81 6.50
C ARG A 127 -1.34 -5.20 7.30
N LEU A 128 -0.99 -4.72 8.49
CA LEU A 128 -1.83 -4.03 9.45
C LEU A 128 -1.50 -2.54 9.43
N VAL A 129 -2.52 -1.70 9.47
CA VAL A 129 -2.41 -0.24 9.53
C VAL A 129 -3.43 0.33 10.50
N TRP A 130 -3.23 1.56 10.95
CA TRP A 130 -4.27 2.29 11.69
C TRP A 130 -5.53 2.39 10.85
N ARG A 131 -6.69 2.19 11.49
CA ARG A 131 -7.98 2.37 10.83
C ARG A 131 -8.09 3.79 10.28
N PRO A 132 -8.25 3.97 8.94
CA PRO A 132 -8.49 5.29 8.39
C PRO A 132 -9.80 5.85 8.97
N LYS A 133 -9.75 7.05 9.56
CA LYS A 133 -10.95 7.78 9.95
C LYS A 133 -11.60 8.29 8.66
N GLY A 134 -12.74 7.71 8.26
CA GLY A 134 -13.53 8.20 7.12
C GLY A 134 -13.68 7.25 5.93
N ARG A 135 -13.94 5.96 6.16
CA ARG A 135 -14.55 5.15 5.09
C ARG A 135 -16.00 5.60 4.95
N LEU A 136 -16.27 6.52 4.02
CA LEU A 136 -17.60 6.63 3.41
C LEU A 136 -17.95 5.21 2.98
N GLU A 137 -19.06 4.68 3.48
CA GLU A 137 -19.61 3.43 2.96
C GLU A 137 -19.62 3.54 1.45
N LYS A 138 -19.05 2.54 0.77
CA LYS A 138 -19.13 2.46 -0.68
C LYS A 138 -20.64 2.44 -0.97
N PRO A 139 -21.21 3.45 -1.67
CA PRO A 139 -22.63 3.41 -1.98
C PRO A 139 -22.85 2.10 -2.71
N GLU A 140 -23.69 1.26 -2.13
CA GLU A 140 -24.03 -0.03 -2.70
C GLU A 140 -24.62 0.29 -4.07
N ARG A 141 -23.91 -0.08 -5.14
CA ARG A 141 -24.42 0.14 -6.49
C ARG A 141 -25.72 -0.64 -6.57
N PRO A 142 -26.89 0.01 -6.79
CA PRO A 142 -28.12 -0.72 -6.99
C PRO A 142 -27.90 -1.72 -8.12
N LYS A 143 -28.13 -3.01 -7.85
CA LYS A 143 -28.13 -4.06 -8.89
C LYS A 143 -29.37 -3.88 -9.73
N GLU A 144 -29.38 -2.89 -10.62
CA GLU A 144 -30.48 -2.70 -11.55
C GLU A 144 -30.00 -3.02 -12.97
N ARG A 145 -30.47 -4.15 -13.48
CA ARG A 145 -30.70 -4.31 -14.92
C ARG A 145 -32.13 -3.87 -15.16
N PRO A 146 -32.40 -2.71 -15.78
CA PRO A 146 -33.64 -2.54 -16.49
C PRO A 146 -33.60 -3.49 -17.69
N LYS A 147 -34.28 -4.62 -17.55
CA LYS A 147 -34.74 -5.40 -18.70
C LYS A 147 -35.99 -4.67 -19.19
N ASP A 148 -36.12 -4.57 -20.50
CA ASP A 148 -37.24 -3.96 -21.24
C ASP A 148 -37.00 -2.50 -21.68
N VAL A 149 -36.29 -2.38 -22.82
CA VAL A 149 -36.44 -1.22 -23.72
C VAL A 149 -37.38 -1.68 -24.85
N PRO A 150 -38.59 -1.11 -25.03
CA PRO A 150 -39.41 -1.41 -26.18
C PRO A 150 -38.81 -0.78 -27.44
N THR A 151 -38.51 -1.60 -28.44
CA THR A 151 -38.12 -1.17 -29.79
C THR A 151 -39.27 -0.38 -30.44
N ALA A 152 -39.05 0.91 -30.68
CA ALA A 152 -39.94 1.73 -31.49
C ALA A 152 -39.73 1.43 -32.99
N GLN A 153 -40.81 1.07 -33.71
CA GLN A 153 -40.88 1.08 -35.17
C GLN A 153 -41.41 2.43 -35.67
N ALA A 154 -40.97 2.83 -36.87
CA ALA A 154 -41.14 4.15 -37.46
C ALA A 154 -42.25 4.24 -38.53
N GLY A 155 -42.85 5.43 -38.65
CA GLY A 155 -43.37 6.04 -39.89
C GLY A 155 -44.77 6.70 -39.79
N PRO A 156 -45.17 7.62 -40.70
CA PRO A 156 -44.46 8.83 -41.13
C PRO A 156 -45.36 10.11 -41.28
N ALA A 157 -44.69 11.22 -41.61
CA ALA A 157 -45.10 12.40 -42.41
C ALA A 157 -46.00 13.51 -41.83
N GLY A 158 -45.51 14.77 -41.93
CA GLY A 158 -46.35 15.96 -42.10
C GLY A 158 -45.72 17.31 -41.72
N GLY A 159 -45.23 18.07 -42.73
CA GLY A 159 -45.26 19.54 -42.75
C GLY A 159 -43.98 20.34 -42.42
N GLY A 160 -43.30 20.89 -43.44
CA GLY A 160 -42.42 22.09 -43.31
C GLY A 160 -43.22 23.41 -43.50
N PRO A 161 -42.63 24.58 -43.83
CA PRO A 161 -41.20 24.99 -43.91
C PRO A 161 -40.88 26.29 -43.09
N GLY A 162 -39.61 26.74 -43.12
CA GLY A 162 -38.97 27.82 -42.30
C GLY A 162 -39.30 29.29 -42.67
N PRO A 163 -38.37 30.28 -42.70
CA PRO A 163 -36.91 30.29 -42.46
C PRO A 163 -36.35 31.46 -41.61
N GLY A 164 -35.02 31.52 -41.38
CA GLY A 164 -34.31 32.81 -41.19
C GLY A 164 -32.99 32.84 -40.39
N ARG A 165 -31.84 32.77 -41.12
CA ARG A 165 -30.56 33.57 -41.07
C ARG A 165 -29.99 34.03 -39.69
N ALA A 166 -28.69 34.21 -39.42
CA ALA A 166 -27.36 34.01 -40.03
C ALA A 166 -26.32 34.47 -38.95
N ALA A 167 -25.19 33.78 -38.72
CA ALA A 167 -23.80 34.13 -39.08
C ALA A 167 -23.00 35.16 -38.23
N GLY A 168 -21.71 34.85 -37.99
CA GLY A 168 -20.60 35.72 -37.48
C GLY A 168 -19.86 35.06 -36.29
N VAL A 169 -18.66 34.45 -36.33
CA VAL A 169 -17.29 34.72 -36.86
C VAL A 169 -16.43 35.72 -36.04
N GLY A 170 -15.26 35.26 -35.57
CA GLY A 170 -14.09 36.03 -35.08
C GLY A 170 -13.47 35.40 -33.81
N ALA A 171 -12.32 34.70 -33.78
CA ALA A 171 -10.92 34.98 -34.20
C ALA A 171 -10.03 35.62 -33.10
N GLY A 172 -8.87 35.00 -32.85
CA GLY A 172 -7.70 35.55 -32.13
C GLY A 172 -7.53 35.03 -30.69
N ALA A 173 -6.33 34.77 -30.15
CA ALA A 173 -4.95 34.82 -30.64
C ALA A 173 -4.04 34.13 -29.59
N GLN A 174 -2.90 33.62 -30.03
CA GLN A 174 -1.87 32.94 -29.24
C GLN A 174 -0.95 33.92 -28.49
N ARG A 175 -0.40 33.48 -27.35
CA ARG A 175 0.93 33.79 -26.78
C ARG A 175 1.11 32.88 -25.55
N GLY A 176 2.16 32.07 -25.34
CA GLY A 176 3.55 32.16 -25.78
C GLY A 176 4.40 32.60 -24.58
N GLU A 177 5.03 31.63 -23.87
CA GLU A 177 6.29 31.70 -23.08
C GLU A 177 6.35 30.39 -22.24
N GLN A 178 7.08 29.32 -22.58
CA GLN A 178 8.53 29.09 -22.57
C GLN A 178 9.23 29.29 -21.19
N ASN A 179 9.69 28.14 -20.69
CA ASN A 179 10.53 27.79 -19.51
C ASN A 179 12.02 28.14 -19.79
N PRO A 180 13.08 27.64 -19.09
CA PRO A 180 13.39 27.26 -17.68
C PRO A 180 14.77 27.92 -17.28
N PRO A 181 15.79 27.31 -16.58
CA PRO A 181 15.89 26.14 -15.68
C PRO A 181 16.80 26.27 -14.42
N SER A 182 16.72 25.21 -13.60
CA SER A 182 17.80 24.45 -12.92
C SER A 182 18.67 25.07 -11.83
N GLY A 183 18.81 24.29 -10.74
CA GLY A 183 20.08 24.16 -10.02
C GLY A 183 19.92 23.85 -8.55
N PHE A 184 20.02 22.57 -8.16
CA PHE A 184 20.88 22.21 -7.04
C PHE A 184 21.26 20.72 -7.07
N THR A 185 22.53 20.50 -7.35
CA THR A 185 23.31 19.29 -7.16
C THR A 185 23.82 19.23 -5.72
N GLY A 186 23.76 18.08 -5.06
CA GLY A 186 24.34 17.89 -3.73
C GLY A 186 24.59 16.41 -3.46
N SER A 187 25.86 16.04 -3.43
CA SER A 187 26.44 14.70 -3.46
C SER A 187 26.32 13.88 -2.18
N ALA A 188 26.43 12.57 -2.38
CA ALA A 188 26.61 11.49 -1.43
C ALA A 188 27.86 11.58 -0.52
N GLN A 189 27.85 10.68 0.48
CA GLN A 189 28.96 9.99 1.17
C GLN A 189 29.27 10.43 2.62
N ALA A 190 29.02 9.52 3.57
CA ALA A 190 30.05 8.84 4.37
C ALA A 190 29.42 7.94 5.45
N TRP A 191 29.48 6.63 5.24
CA TRP A 191 29.19 5.61 6.25
C TRP A 191 30.39 5.43 7.19
N LYS A 192 30.13 5.42 8.51
CA LYS A 192 30.92 4.67 9.49
C LYS A 192 29.99 4.11 10.58
N SER A 193 29.82 2.80 10.59
CA SER A 193 29.37 2.03 11.76
C SER A 193 30.43 2.08 12.86
N PRO A 194 30.08 1.74 14.12
CA PRO A 194 30.08 0.34 14.50
C PRO A 194 28.89 -0.10 15.36
N PHE A 195 28.53 -1.37 15.15
CA PHE A 195 27.99 -2.33 16.11
C PHE A 195 28.24 -1.99 17.60
N VAL A 196 27.19 -2.10 18.45
CA VAL A 196 27.27 -2.77 19.76
C VAL A 196 25.89 -3.39 20.10
N PHE A 197 25.90 -4.71 20.27
CA PHE A 197 24.86 -5.53 20.92
C PHE A 197 24.87 -5.27 22.44
N GLY A 198 23.71 -5.29 23.09
CA GLY A 198 23.63 -5.23 24.56
C GLY A 198 22.32 -5.78 25.09
N LEU A 199 22.34 -7.05 25.49
CA LEU A 199 21.38 -7.73 26.35
C LEU A 199 21.06 -6.92 27.61
N LEU A 200 19.78 -6.90 27.99
CA LEU A 200 19.27 -7.13 29.35
C LEU A 200 17.75 -7.29 29.30
#